data_AF-A0A816J9A5-F1
#
_entry.id   AF-A0A816J9A5-F1
#
_cell.length_a   1.000
_cell.length_b   1.000
_cell.length_c   1.000
_cell.angle_alpha   90.00
_cell.angle_beta   90.00
_cell.angle_gamma   90.00
#
_symmetry.space_group_name_H-M   'P 1'
#
loop_
_entity.id
_entity.type
_entity.pdbx_description
1 polymer ?
#
loop_
_entity_poly.entity_id
_entity_poly.type
_entity_poly.pdbx_seq_one_letter_code
_entity_poly.pdbx_strand_id
1 'polypeptide(L)'
;WRLLFVHPKKRSLFLIFLVSLVLFRSQKFTQVSAVNYTKPHRQVSSLRAERIQKHLNKINKTPVFTIQSPDGDVIDCVPKRKQPALDHPLLKHHKIQASVALQTYV
;
A
#
# COMPACT_ATOMS: atom_id res chain seq x y z
N TRP A 1 -33.55 -46.72 12.54
CA TRP A 1 -34.75 -46.74 11.68
C TRP A 1 -34.85 -45.43 10.92
N ARG A 2 -34.46 -45.48 9.64
CA ARG A 2 -34.88 -44.66 8.48
C ARG A 2 -35.14 -43.14 8.70
N LEU A 3 -34.09 -42.33 8.53
CA LEU A 3 -34.23 -40.93 8.12
C LEU A 3 -34.82 -40.91 6.70
N LEU A 4 -36.06 -40.44 6.58
CA LEU A 4 -36.76 -40.27 5.31
C LEU A 4 -36.03 -39.19 4.49
N PHE A 5 -35.20 -39.63 3.53
CA PHE A 5 -34.81 -38.83 2.38
C PHE A 5 -36.07 -38.42 1.62
N VAL A 6 -36.54 -37.19 1.87
CA VAL A 6 -37.59 -36.56 1.06
C VAL A 6 -36.97 -36.24 -0.29
N HIS A 7 -37.24 -37.06 -1.31
CA HIS A 7 -36.86 -36.77 -2.68
C HIS A 7 -37.53 -35.46 -3.12
N PRO A 8 -36.77 -34.40 -3.46
CA PRO A 8 -37.38 -33.16 -3.92
C PRO A 8 -38.06 -33.40 -5.27
N LYS A 9 -39.40 -33.24 -5.33
CA LYS A 9 -40.14 -33.30 -6.59
C LYS A 9 -39.64 -32.18 -7.51
N LYS A 10 -39.42 -32.46 -8.79
CA LYS A 10 -38.94 -31.52 -9.82
C LYS A 10 -39.71 -30.19 -9.85
N ARG A 11 -40.99 -30.19 -9.46
CA ARG A 11 -41.84 -28.99 -9.31
C ARG A 11 -41.41 -28.09 -8.14
N SER A 12 -40.93 -28.66 -7.04
CA SER A 12 -40.40 -27.91 -5.88
C SER A 12 -39.05 -27.27 -6.20
N LEU A 13 -38.18 -27.95 -6.96
CA LEU A 13 -36.93 -27.38 -7.48
C LEU A 13 -37.18 -26.17 -8.39
N PHE A 14 -38.20 -26.24 -9.25
CA PHE A 14 -38.60 -25.12 -10.11
C PHE A 14 -39.09 -23.91 -9.29
N LEU A 15 -39.87 -24.14 -8.22
CA LEU A 15 -40.31 -23.06 -7.34
C LEU A 15 -39.15 -22.41 -6.58
N ILE A 16 -38.16 -23.19 -6.13
CA ILE A 16 -36.94 -22.66 -5.50
C ILE A 16 -36.15 -21.80 -6.50
N PHE A 17 -36.05 -22.22 -7.76
CA PHE A 17 -35.41 -21.43 -8.82
C PHE A 17 -36.15 -20.11 -9.09
N LEU A 18 -37.48 -20.12 -9.15
CA LEU A 18 -38.29 -18.91 -9.33
C LEU A 18 -38.16 -17.94 -8.14
N VAL A 19 -38.14 -18.44 -6.90
CA VAL A 19 -37.93 -17.61 -5.70
C VAL A 19 -36.53 -16.99 -5.70
N SER A 20 -35.51 -17.75 -6.11
CA SER A 20 -34.13 -17.24 -6.27
C SER A 20 -34.03 -16.14 -7.32
N LEU A 21 -34.69 -16.29 -8.47
CA LEU A 21 -34.74 -15.25 -9.50
C LEU A 21 -35.40 -13.96 -9.00
N VAL A 22 -36.44 -14.05 -8.18
CA VAL A 22 -37.12 -12.88 -7.59
C VAL A 22 -36.21 -12.19 -6.55
N LEU A 23 -35.49 -12.95 -5.73
CA LEU A 23 -34.55 -12.40 -4.74
C LEU A 23 -33.31 -11.76 -5.38
N PHE A 24 -32.85 -12.29 -6.52
CA PHE A 24 -31.69 -11.76 -7.25
C PHE A 24 -31.94 -10.37 -7.86
N ARG A 25 -33.21 -10.01 -8.15
CA ARG A 25 -33.57 -8.68 -8.68
C ARG A 25 -33.36 -7.53 -7.69
N SER A 26 -33.07 -7.84 -6.41
CA SER A 26 -32.87 -6.85 -5.35
C SER A 26 -31.41 -6.54 -5.05
N GLN A 27 -30.43 -7.11 -5.78
CA GLN A 27 -29.07 -6.60 -5.76
C GLN A 27 -29.03 -5.27 -6.53
N LYS A 28 -29.46 -4.20 -5.85
CA LYS A 28 -29.02 -2.85 -6.16
C LYS A 28 -27.50 -2.87 -5.99
N PHE A 29 -26.77 -3.00 -7.08
CA PHE A 29 -25.35 -2.70 -7.11
C PHE A 29 -25.23 -1.24 -6.69
N THR A 30 -24.90 -1.01 -5.41
CA THR A 30 -24.46 0.32 -4.99
C THR A 30 -23.13 0.53 -5.68
N GLN A 31 -23.15 1.26 -6.78
CA GLN A 31 -21.98 1.91 -7.34
C GLN A 31 -21.32 2.65 -6.18
N VAL A 32 -20.26 2.09 -5.61
CA VAL A 32 -19.36 2.84 -4.75
C VAL A 32 -18.59 3.73 -5.70
N SER A 33 -19.12 4.92 -5.96
CA SER A 33 -18.37 5.96 -6.65
C SER A 33 -17.14 6.22 -5.80
N ALA A 34 -15.96 5.82 -6.29
CA ALA A 34 -14.71 6.25 -5.73
C ALA A 34 -14.69 7.79 -5.79
N VAL A 35 -14.84 8.44 -4.64
CA VAL A 35 -14.68 9.89 -4.55
C VAL A 35 -13.24 10.21 -4.95
N ASN A 36 -13.06 10.91 -6.06
CA ASN A 36 -11.79 11.54 -6.40
C ASN A 36 -11.50 12.62 -5.37
N TYR A 37 -10.82 12.27 -4.29
CA TYR A 37 -10.26 13.22 -3.34
C TYR A 37 -9.03 13.90 -3.95
N THR A 38 -9.17 14.52 -5.13
CA THR A 38 -8.20 15.52 -5.58
C THR A 38 -8.38 16.74 -4.69
N LYS A 39 -7.75 16.70 -3.51
CA LYS A 39 -7.59 17.90 -2.68
C LYS A 39 -6.95 18.96 -3.56
N PRO A 40 -7.61 20.11 -3.78
CA PRO A 40 -6.95 21.24 -4.41
C PRO A 40 -5.67 21.51 -3.64
N HIS A 41 -4.56 21.67 -4.35
CA HIS A 41 -3.28 22.01 -3.73
C HIS A 41 -3.49 23.26 -2.86
N ARG A 42 -3.52 23.05 -1.54
CA ARG A 42 -3.76 24.11 -0.57
C ARG A 42 -2.69 25.15 -0.80
N GLN A 43 -3.06 26.39 -1.14
CA GLN A 43 -2.08 27.42 -1.43
C GLN A 43 -1.20 27.62 -0.19
N VAL A 44 0.05 27.18 -0.26
CA VAL A 44 1.03 27.37 0.81
C VAL A 44 1.63 28.76 0.65
N SER A 45 1.88 29.46 1.75
CA SER A 45 2.62 30.72 1.69
C SER A 45 4.01 30.49 1.09
N SER A 46 4.56 31.50 0.41
CA SER A 46 5.89 31.44 -0.21
C SER A 46 6.97 30.95 0.77
N LEU A 47 6.96 31.48 1.99
CA LEU A 47 7.86 31.07 3.07
C LEU A 47 7.69 29.59 3.47
N ARG A 48 6.46 29.07 3.46
CA ARG A 48 6.20 27.66 3.75
C ARG A 48 6.70 26.78 2.61
N ALA A 49 6.48 27.18 1.36
CA ALA A 49 6.98 26.45 0.20
C ALA A 49 8.51 26.37 0.19
N GLU A 50 9.21 27.46 0.51
CA GLU A 50 10.68 27.49 0.59
C GLU A 50 11.21 26.56 1.68
N ARG A 51 10.58 26.55 2.87
CA ARG A 51 10.95 25.62 3.96
C ARG A 51 10.76 24.15 3.54
N ILE A 52 9.67 23.85 2.83
CA ILE A 52 9.41 22.52 2.28
C ILE A 52 10.51 22.16 1.28
N GLN A 53 10.81 23.03 0.32
CA GLN A 53 11.83 22.77 -0.71
C GLN A 53 13.21 22.54 -0.10
N LYS A 54 13.59 23.36 0.88
CA LYS A 54 14.86 23.20 1.61
C LYS A 54 14.92 21.87 2.36
N HIS A 55 13.80 21.42 2.94
CA HIS A 55 13.72 20.12 3.59
C HIS A 55 13.82 18.97 2.59
N LEU A 56 13.09 19.05 1.47
CA LEU A 56 13.14 18.07 0.38
C LEU A 56 14.56 17.90 -0.16
N ASN A 57 15.26 19.00 -0.41
CA ASN A 57 16.65 18.97 -0.87
C ASN A 57 17.62 18.33 0.13
N LYS A 58 17.29 18.34 1.43
CA LYS A 58 18.11 17.69 2.47
C LYS A 58 17.88 16.17 2.50
N ILE A 59 16.63 15.72 2.33
CA ILE A 59 16.26 14.30 2.42
C ILE A 59 16.48 13.55 1.10
N ASN A 60 16.25 14.20 -0.04
CA ASN A 60 16.37 13.58 -1.36
C ASN A 60 17.83 13.59 -1.79
N LYS A 61 18.50 12.45 -1.64
CA LYS A 61 19.90 12.26 -2.04
C LYS A 61 19.95 11.28 -3.20
N THR A 62 20.77 11.58 -4.20
CA THR A 62 20.86 10.76 -5.41
C THR A 62 21.35 9.35 -5.08
N PRO A 63 20.62 8.30 -5.46
CA PRO A 63 21.09 6.93 -5.33
C PRO A 63 22.27 6.68 -6.27
N VAL A 64 23.22 5.87 -5.80
CA VAL A 64 24.31 5.34 -6.64
C VAL A 64 23.87 4.05 -7.31
N PHE A 65 22.97 3.32 -6.66
CA PHE A 65 22.46 2.05 -7.13
C PHE A 65 21.05 1.85 -6.59
N THR A 66 20.21 1.13 -7.31
CA THR A 66 18.84 0.82 -6.90
C THR A 66 18.64 -0.69 -6.97
N ILE A 67 18.17 -1.27 -5.88
CA ILE A 67 17.85 -2.69 -5.78
C ILE A 67 16.34 -2.84 -5.90
N GLN A 68 15.88 -3.77 -6.72
CA GLN A 68 14.48 -4.15 -6.76
C GLN A 68 14.33 -5.53 -6.13
N SER A 69 13.46 -5.62 -5.13
CA SER A 69 13.08 -6.88 -4.50
C SER A 69 12.12 -7.65 -5.41
N PRO A 70 12.10 -9.00 -5.38
CA PRO A 70 11.05 -9.80 -6.01
C PRO A 70 9.63 -9.41 -5.57
N ASP A 71 9.49 -8.86 -4.36
CA ASP A 71 8.20 -8.40 -3.81
C ASP A 71 7.75 -7.03 -4.38
N GLY A 72 8.60 -6.38 -5.18
CA GLY A 72 8.32 -5.07 -5.78
C GLY A 72 8.86 -3.87 -5.01
N ASP A 73 9.56 -4.09 -3.88
CA ASP A 73 10.22 -3.02 -3.14
C ASP A 73 11.41 -2.44 -3.93
N VAL A 74 11.50 -1.12 -4.00
CA VAL A 74 12.59 -0.40 -4.65
C VAL A 74 13.46 0.27 -3.58
N ILE A 75 14.70 -0.20 -3.42
CA ILE A 75 15.64 0.25 -2.40
C ILE A 75 16.76 1.05 -3.05
N ASP A 76 16.74 2.36 -2.79
CA ASP A 76 17.76 3.28 -3.26
C ASP A 76 18.99 3.29 -2.35
N CYS A 77 20.11 2.84 -2.88
CA CYS A 77 21.39 2.80 -2.19
C CYS A 77 22.12 4.14 -2.32
N VAL A 78 22.29 4.85 -1.20
CA VAL A 78 23.12 6.07 -1.12
C VAL A 78 24.42 5.80 -0.34
N PRO A 79 25.51 6.57 -0.59
CA PRO A 79 26.78 6.34 0.10
C PRO A 79 26.62 6.39 1.62
N LYS A 80 27.29 5.48 2.33
CA LYS A 80 27.14 5.29 3.79
C LYS A 80 27.22 6.60 4.60
N ARG A 81 28.17 7.48 4.28
CA ARG A 81 28.35 8.79 4.95
C ARG A 81 27.34 9.85 4.55
N LYS A 82 26.65 9.64 3.43
CA LYS A 82 25.63 10.55 2.90
C LYS A 82 24.22 10.08 3.27
N GLN A 83 24.04 9.04 4.09
CA GLN A 83 22.70 8.61 4.53
C GLN A 83 21.97 9.75 5.28
N PRO A 84 20.69 10.05 5.00
CA PRO A 84 19.94 11.14 5.65
C PRO A 84 19.93 11.06 7.18
N ALA A 85 19.90 9.84 7.73
CA ALA A 85 19.94 9.60 9.17
C ALA A 85 21.19 10.17 9.86
N LEU A 86 22.32 10.28 9.14
CA LEU A 86 23.59 10.77 9.68
C LEU A 86 23.73 12.29 9.67
N ASP A 87 22.78 13.02 9.08
CA ASP A 87 22.79 14.49 9.09
C ASP A 87 22.38 15.08 10.46
N HIS A 88 22.03 14.23 11.42
CA HIS A 88 21.70 14.64 12.77
C HIS A 88 22.97 15.14 13.50
N PRO A 89 22.93 16.30 14.20
CA PRO A 89 24.12 16.87 14.86
C PRO A 89 24.78 15.90 15.85
N LEU A 90 24.00 15.07 16.53
CA LEU A 90 24.51 14.05 17.46
C LEU A 90 25.25 12.89 16.78
N LEU A 91 25.07 12.70 15.46
CA LEU A 91 25.64 11.58 14.70
C LEU A 91 26.83 11.99 13.80
N LYS A 92 27.21 13.28 13.78
CA LYS A 92 28.31 13.79 12.93
C LYS A 92 29.64 13.07 13.12
N HIS A 93 29.96 12.68 14.35
CA HIS A 93 31.21 11.97 14.70
C HIS A 93 30.97 10.51 15.08
N HIS A 94 29.79 9.98 14.74
CA HIS A 94 29.47 8.61 15.07
C HIS A 94 30.35 7.64 14.25
N LYS A 95 31.04 6.73 14.95
CA LYS A 95 31.78 5.64 14.32
C LYS A 95 30.76 4.62 13.83
N ILE A 96 30.52 4.62 12.52
CA ILE A 96 29.60 3.65 11.94
C ILE A 96 30.27 2.28 11.99
N GLN A 97 29.68 1.35 12.73
CA GLN A 97 30.14 -0.02 12.79
C GLN A 97 30.08 -0.64 11.38
N ALA A 98 31.06 -1.48 11.06
CA ALA A 98 31.19 -2.12 9.76
C ALA A 98 30.59 -3.54 9.75
N SER A 99 29.94 -3.97 10.83
CA SER A 99 29.53 -5.35 11.02
C SER A 99 28.14 -5.48 11.61
N VAL A 100 27.13 -5.57 10.74
CA VAL A 100 26.18 -6.69 10.74
C VAL A 100 26.06 -7.12 9.29
N ALA A 101 26.27 -8.41 9.07
CA ALA A 101 26.36 -9.01 7.76
C ALA A 101 25.05 -8.86 6.97
N LEU A 102 25.11 -8.24 5.79
CA LEU A 102 24.22 -8.63 4.69
C LEU A 102 24.72 -9.97 4.14
N GLN A 103 24.73 -11.01 4.97
CA GLN A 103 25.02 -12.40 4.57
C GLN A 103 23.80 -13.31 4.76
N THR A 104 22.59 -12.77 4.75
CA THR A 104 21.36 -13.58 4.79
C THR A 104 20.29 -13.17 3.77
N TYR A 105 20.60 -12.29 2.82
CA TYR A 105 19.71 -11.95 1.71
C TYR A 105 20.49 -11.70 0.40
N VAL A 106 21.45 -12.58 0.12
CA VAL A 106 21.89 -12.92 -1.25
C VAL A 106 22.02 -14.43 -1.30
#